data_AF-F8WW10-F1
#
_entry.id   AF-F8WW10-F1
#
_cell.length_a   1.000
_cell.length_b   1.000
_cell.length_c   1.000
_cell.angle_alpha   90.00
_cell.angle_beta   90.00
_cell.angle_gamma   90.00
#
_symmetry.space_group_name_H-M   'P 1'
#
loop_
_entity.id
_entity.type
_entity.pdbx_description
1 polymer ?
#
loop_
_entity_poly.entity_id
_entity_poly.type
_entity_poly.pdbx_seq_one_letter_code
_entity_poly.pdbx_strand_id
1 'polypeptide(L)'
;METVIAPINKDLLRAELTKDKFLRYTNKANNEIYIVTHHNSPNVMLEIGRLREIAFRYYGGGTGKSVDIDEYDKMDNPYKQLIVWNPEAGEIIGGYRFICGPDICFDNNGEPILATSHLFHFSERFIKEYLPYTFELGRSFVTLEYQSTLAGSRGIFALDNLWDGLGALSVADPSMKYFFGKVTMYDTYNTQARDMILYFLNKYFPDPEKLVWPKQALTIETEKSKLRRLFDGESFKSDYRILNTSVRKLDLNIPPLVNAYMSLSPQMKVFGTAVNDTFGNVEETGILINVDEILEEKKKRHIESYLKDKPSKRFLKRLRQMINWSWTRDEDRPKPKKRKNEGFFTISRRINRDKRD
;
A
#
# COMPACT_ATOMS: atom_id res chain seq x y z
N MET A 1 4.58 13.50 -25.10
CA MET A 1 4.05 12.35 -24.35
C MET A 1 3.87 11.20 -25.33
N GLU A 2 4.38 10.01 -25.00
CA GLU A 2 4.33 8.84 -25.90
C GLU A 2 2.94 8.21 -25.94
N THR A 3 2.59 7.56 -27.03
CA THR A 3 1.34 6.77 -27.11
C THR A 3 1.49 5.53 -26.23
N VAL A 4 0.50 5.29 -25.35
CA VAL A 4 0.45 4.08 -24.52
C VAL A 4 0.30 2.85 -25.41
N ILE A 5 1.00 1.76 -25.09
CA ILE A 5 0.95 0.53 -25.89
C ILE A 5 -0.48 -0.03 -26.00
N ALA A 6 -0.74 -0.83 -27.03
CA ALA A 6 -1.99 -1.57 -27.15
C ALA A 6 -2.16 -2.60 -26.01
N PRO A 7 -3.41 -2.97 -25.65
CA PRO A 7 -3.66 -4.01 -24.66
C PRO A 7 -2.97 -5.33 -25.02
N ILE A 8 -2.42 -5.99 -24.01
CA ILE A 8 -1.82 -7.31 -24.18
C ILE A 8 -2.94 -8.36 -24.36
N ASN A 9 -2.70 -9.37 -25.20
CA ASN A 9 -3.66 -10.44 -25.44
C ASN A 9 -4.00 -11.15 -24.11
N LYS A 10 -5.29 -11.22 -23.79
CA LYS A 10 -5.81 -11.82 -22.54
C LYS A 10 -5.38 -13.28 -22.34
N ASP A 11 -5.17 -14.04 -23.40
CA ASP A 11 -4.73 -15.43 -23.29
C ASP A 11 -3.26 -15.54 -22.87
N LEU A 12 -2.41 -14.59 -23.28
CA LEU A 12 -1.02 -14.49 -22.78
C LEU A 12 -1.00 -14.12 -21.30
N LEU A 13 -1.88 -13.19 -20.88
CA LEU A 13 -2.02 -12.82 -19.47
C LEU A 13 -2.42 -14.04 -18.63
N ARG A 14 -3.47 -14.77 -19.05
CA ARG A 14 -3.94 -15.99 -18.37
C ARG A 14 -2.86 -17.07 -18.29
N ALA A 15 -2.10 -17.26 -19.37
CA ALA A 15 -1.03 -18.25 -19.42
C ALA A 15 0.08 -17.97 -18.39
N GLU A 16 0.33 -16.70 -18.07
CA GLU A 16 1.30 -16.31 -17.04
C GLU A 16 0.73 -16.33 -15.62
N LEU A 17 -0.59 -16.23 -15.41
CA LEU A 17 -1.24 -16.24 -14.09
C LEU A 17 -1.47 -17.67 -13.56
N THR A 18 -0.37 -18.36 -13.31
CA THR A 18 -0.34 -19.77 -12.89
C THR A 18 -0.58 -19.97 -11.38
N LYS A 19 -0.93 -21.20 -10.98
CA LYS A 19 -1.23 -21.58 -9.59
C LYS A 19 -0.07 -21.39 -8.62
N ASP A 20 1.17 -21.37 -9.09
CA ASP A 20 2.34 -21.08 -8.26
C ASP A 20 2.42 -19.60 -7.83
N LYS A 21 1.82 -18.69 -8.62
CA LYS A 21 1.78 -17.23 -8.39
C LYS A 21 0.50 -16.76 -7.69
N PHE A 22 -0.52 -17.63 -7.64
CA PHE A 22 -1.78 -17.37 -6.96
C PHE A 22 -1.58 -17.19 -5.45
N LEU A 23 -2.13 -16.10 -4.92
CA LEU A 23 -2.12 -15.77 -3.50
C LEU A 23 -3.40 -16.24 -2.81
N ARG A 24 -4.55 -15.69 -3.23
CA ARG A 24 -5.85 -15.98 -2.63
C ARG A 24 -6.99 -15.48 -3.51
N TYR A 25 -8.21 -15.92 -3.19
CA TYR A 25 -9.41 -15.24 -3.64
C TYR A 25 -9.69 -14.02 -2.77
N THR A 26 -10.32 -13.03 -3.39
CA THR A 26 -10.85 -11.85 -2.71
C THR A 26 -12.12 -12.19 -1.92
N ASN A 27 -12.42 -11.40 -0.89
CA ASN A 27 -13.60 -11.62 -0.06
C ASN A 27 -14.92 -11.24 -0.77
N LYS A 28 -14.85 -10.46 -1.86
CA LYS A 28 -16.00 -9.95 -2.60
C LYS A 28 -15.73 -10.01 -4.10
N ALA A 29 -16.77 -10.30 -4.86
CA ALA A 29 -16.77 -10.34 -6.33
C ALA A 29 -15.93 -11.46 -6.98
N ASN A 30 -15.50 -12.46 -6.20
CA ASN A 30 -14.85 -13.67 -6.70
C ASN A 30 -13.60 -13.42 -7.58
N ASN A 31 -12.94 -12.27 -7.37
CA ASN A 31 -11.68 -11.95 -8.02
C ASN A 31 -10.52 -12.71 -7.38
N GLU A 32 -9.42 -12.84 -8.11
CA GLU A 32 -8.23 -13.56 -7.72
C GLU A 32 -7.09 -12.58 -7.44
N ILE A 33 -6.18 -12.94 -6.53
CA ILE A 33 -4.99 -12.14 -6.24
C ILE A 33 -3.76 -12.94 -6.62
N TYR A 34 -2.85 -12.32 -7.36
CA TYR A 34 -1.60 -12.91 -7.81
C TYR A 34 -0.41 -12.05 -7.39
N ILE A 35 0.74 -12.70 -7.19
CA ILE A 35 2.04 -12.06 -7.02
C ILE A 35 2.95 -12.48 -8.17
N VAL A 36 3.41 -11.50 -8.94
CA VAL A 36 4.24 -11.72 -10.12
C VAL A 36 5.48 -10.81 -10.12
N THR A 37 6.43 -11.09 -10.98
CA THR A 37 7.59 -10.23 -11.25
C THR A 37 7.79 -10.09 -12.76
N HIS A 38 8.58 -9.11 -13.18
CA HIS A 38 8.97 -8.96 -14.58
C HIS A 38 9.59 -10.25 -15.15
N HIS A 39 10.42 -10.94 -14.35
CA HIS A 39 11.14 -12.14 -14.79
C HIS A 39 10.24 -13.36 -14.98
N ASN A 40 9.14 -13.49 -14.22
CA ASN A 40 8.29 -14.69 -14.28
C ASN A 40 6.99 -14.48 -15.06
N SER A 41 6.59 -13.23 -15.32
CA SER A 41 5.34 -12.87 -16.00
C SER A 41 5.53 -11.58 -16.82
N PRO A 42 6.37 -11.60 -17.87
CA PRO A 42 6.71 -10.40 -18.64
C PRO A 42 5.51 -9.77 -19.35
N ASN A 43 4.56 -10.56 -19.87
CA ASN A 43 3.36 -10.02 -20.53
C ASN A 43 2.40 -9.36 -19.52
N VAL A 44 2.21 -9.98 -18.35
CA VAL A 44 1.45 -9.40 -17.24
C VAL A 44 2.13 -8.12 -16.75
N MET A 45 3.46 -8.10 -16.64
CA MET A 45 4.20 -6.89 -16.25
C MET A 45 4.02 -5.75 -17.26
N LEU A 46 4.05 -6.04 -18.57
CA LEU A 46 3.77 -5.06 -19.62
C LEU A 46 2.35 -4.49 -19.49
N GLU A 47 1.37 -5.34 -19.25
CA GLU A 47 -0.01 -4.90 -19.04
C GLU A 47 -0.17 -4.07 -17.75
N ILE A 48 0.51 -4.43 -16.66
CA ILE A 48 0.56 -3.61 -15.44
C ILE A 48 1.12 -2.22 -15.75
N GLY A 49 2.24 -2.14 -16.47
CA GLY A 49 2.85 -0.86 -16.84
C GLY A 49 1.95 -0.01 -17.75
N ARG A 50 1.25 -0.64 -18.69
CA ARG A 50 0.24 0.02 -19.54
C ARG A 50 -0.89 0.61 -18.71
N LEU A 51 -1.47 -0.19 -17.81
CA LEU A 51 -2.62 0.20 -16.98
C LEU A 51 -2.26 1.26 -15.94
N ARG A 52 -1.07 1.17 -15.35
CA ARG A 52 -0.51 2.22 -14.50
C ARG A 52 -0.44 3.55 -15.22
N GLU A 53 0.22 3.57 -16.37
CA GLU A 53 0.40 4.80 -17.13
C GLU A 53 -0.96 5.42 -17.52
N ILE A 54 -1.95 4.62 -17.92
CA ILE A 54 -3.30 5.09 -18.19
C ILE A 54 -3.93 5.72 -16.93
N ALA A 55 -3.90 5.00 -15.82
CA ALA A 55 -4.52 5.45 -14.58
C ALA A 55 -3.87 6.72 -14.03
N PHE A 56 -2.54 6.82 -14.08
CA PHE A 56 -1.79 7.97 -13.56
C PHE A 56 -1.91 9.19 -14.46
N ARG A 57 -1.79 9.02 -15.79
CA ARG A 57 -1.94 10.12 -16.75
C ARG A 57 -3.32 10.78 -16.69
N TYR A 58 -4.36 9.98 -16.46
CA TYR A 58 -5.73 10.49 -16.39
C TYR A 58 -5.89 11.61 -15.34
N TYR A 59 -5.13 11.54 -14.24
CA TYR A 59 -5.15 12.53 -13.17
C TYR A 59 -3.98 13.53 -13.21
N GLY A 60 -3.20 13.55 -14.31
CA GLY A 60 -2.08 14.49 -14.49
C GLY A 60 -0.71 13.98 -14.02
N GLY A 61 -0.63 12.79 -13.43
CA GLY A 61 0.65 12.15 -13.10
C GLY A 61 1.21 11.28 -14.23
N GLY A 62 2.01 10.28 -13.85
CA GLY A 62 2.55 9.28 -14.78
C GLY A 62 3.91 9.67 -15.34
N THR A 63 4.51 8.75 -16.11
CA THR A 63 5.88 8.89 -16.60
C THR A 63 5.97 9.63 -17.94
N GLY A 64 4.85 9.72 -18.65
CA GLY A 64 4.80 10.23 -20.03
C GLY A 64 5.30 9.25 -21.10
N LYS A 65 5.67 8.02 -20.71
CA LYS A 65 6.19 6.94 -21.58
C LYS A 65 5.10 5.95 -21.98
N SER A 66 5.34 5.12 -23.00
CA SER A 66 4.34 4.16 -23.47
C SER A 66 3.91 3.11 -22.43
N VAL A 67 4.73 2.88 -21.39
CA VAL A 67 4.46 2.02 -20.22
C VAL A 67 5.14 2.59 -18.97
N ASP A 68 4.49 2.49 -17.80
CA ASP A 68 5.07 2.80 -16.50
C ASP A 68 5.78 1.56 -15.92
N ILE A 69 7.02 1.34 -16.36
CA ILE A 69 7.93 0.31 -15.85
C ILE A 69 9.32 0.95 -15.69
N ASP A 70 9.86 0.93 -14.48
CA ASP A 70 11.17 1.51 -14.15
C ASP A 70 12.21 0.43 -13.82
N GLU A 71 13.43 0.85 -13.48
CA GLU A 71 14.53 -0.05 -13.12
C GLU A 71 14.21 -0.95 -11.92
N TYR A 72 13.38 -0.48 -10.97
CA TYR A 72 13.00 -1.24 -9.79
C TYR A 72 12.09 -2.43 -10.13
N ASP A 73 11.34 -2.34 -11.23
CA ASP A 73 10.52 -3.46 -11.71
C ASP A 73 11.35 -4.50 -12.50
N LYS A 74 12.54 -4.14 -12.99
CA LYS A 74 13.37 -4.98 -13.88
C LYS A 74 14.68 -5.49 -13.28
N MET A 75 15.13 -4.93 -12.15
CA MET A 75 16.35 -5.34 -11.45
C MET A 75 16.35 -6.83 -11.09
N ASP A 76 17.52 -7.38 -10.74
CA ASP A 76 17.70 -8.81 -10.45
C ASP A 76 16.74 -9.32 -9.37
N ASN A 77 16.57 -8.52 -8.30
CA ASN A 77 15.54 -8.73 -7.28
C ASN A 77 14.46 -7.65 -7.39
N PRO A 78 13.51 -7.78 -8.31
CA PRO A 78 12.58 -6.71 -8.64
C PRO A 78 11.51 -6.55 -7.57
N TYR A 79 10.89 -5.38 -7.57
CA TYR A 79 9.64 -5.20 -6.86
C TYR A 79 8.62 -6.21 -7.38
N LYS A 80 7.97 -6.86 -6.43
CA LYS A 80 6.91 -7.84 -6.69
C LYS A 80 5.64 -7.08 -6.96
N GLN A 81 4.88 -7.53 -7.92
CA GLN A 81 3.61 -6.93 -8.31
C GLN A 81 2.50 -7.76 -7.72
N LEU A 82 1.70 -7.16 -6.84
CA LEU A 82 0.46 -7.78 -6.37
C LEU A 82 -0.69 -7.17 -7.14
N ILE A 83 -1.43 -8.02 -7.84
CA ILE A 83 -2.54 -7.61 -8.70
C ILE A 83 -3.83 -8.31 -8.30
N VAL A 84 -4.94 -7.61 -8.50
CA VAL A 84 -6.29 -8.18 -8.45
C VAL A 84 -6.72 -8.47 -9.88
N TRP A 85 -7.02 -9.73 -10.15
CA TRP A 85 -7.41 -10.26 -11.45
C TRP A 85 -8.90 -10.64 -11.44
N ASN A 86 -9.62 -10.18 -12.46
CA ASN A 86 -10.98 -10.63 -12.74
C ASN A 86 -10.92 -11.79 -13.74
N PRO A 87 -11.18 -13.04 -13.32
CA PRO A 87 -11.07 -14.20 -14.21
C PRO A 87 -12.18 -14.24 -15.29
N GLU A 88 -13.36 -13.70 -14.99
CA GLU A 88 -14.50 -13.67 -15.92
C GLU A 88 -14.22 -12.70 -17.08
N ALA A 89 -13.80 -11.48 -16.79
CA ALA A 89 -13.45 -10.48 -17.79
C ALA A 89 -12.07 -10.72 -18.43
N GLY A 90 -11.19 -11.43 -17.72
CA GLY A 90 -9.79 -11.57 -18.11
C GLY A 90 -9.04 -10.24 -18.03
N GLU A 91 -9.22 -9.50 -16.94
CA GLU A 91 -8.74 -8.13 -16.76
C GLU A 91 -8.10 -7.90 -15.39
N ILE A 92 -7.06 -7.06 -15.36
CA ILE A 92 -6.47 -6.56 -14.12
C ILE A 92 -7.32 -5.40 -13.61
N ILE A 93 -7.82 -5.51 -12.39
CA ILE A 93 -8.62 -4.48 -11.71
C ILE A 93 -7.71 -3.38 -11.15
N GLY A 94 -6.56 -3.78 -10.63
CA GLY A 94 -5.62 -2.88 -9.98
C GLY A 94 -4.49 -3.66 -9.32
N GLY A 95 -3.59 -2.93 -8.68
CA GLY A 95 -2.46 -3.54 -8.01
C GLY A 95 -1.60 -2.54 -7.27
N TYR A 96 -0.54 -3.06 -6.65
CA TYR A 96 0.57 -2.30 -6.12
C TYR A 96 1.86 -3.09 -6.33
N ARG A 97 2.99 -2.39 -6.34
CA ARG A 97 4.29 -3.05 -6.22
C ARG A 97 4.78 -3.02 -4.78
N PHE A 98 5.57 -4.00 -4.41
CA PHE A 98 6.21 -4.04 -3.10
C PHE A 98 7.58 -4.72 -3.11
N ILE A 99 8.42 -4.33 -2.15
CA ILE A 99 9.66 -5.03 -1.81
C ILE A 99 9.74 -5.23 -0.29
N CYS A 100 10.37 -6.30 0.15
CA CYS A 100 10.56 -6.59 1.57
C CYS A 100 11.85 -5.93 2.06
N GLY A 101 11.80 -5.33 3.24
CA GLY A 101 12.93 -4.78 3.98
C GLY A 101 14.26 -5.53 3.85
N PRO A 102 14.26 -6.85 4.15
CA PRO A 102 15.47 -7.68 4.09
C PRO A 102 16.03 -7.91 2.68
N ASP A 103 15.22 -7.69 1.65
CA ASP A 103 15.57 -7.84 0.24
C ASP A 103 16.18 -6.55 -0.36
N ILE A 104 16.21 -5.46 0.40
CA ILE A 104 16.67 -4.15 -0.05
C ILE A 104 18.20 -4.10 -0.09
N CYS A 105 18.73 -3.68 -1.23
CA CYS A 105 20.14 -3.39 -1.40
C CYS A 105 20.47 -1.97 -0.92
N PHE A 106 21.74 -1.76 -0.56
CA PHE A 106 22.27 -0.45 -0.17
C PHE A 106 23.30 0.00 -1.18
N ASP A 107 23.38 1.31 -1.43
CA ASP A 107 24.41 1.89 -2.27
C ASP A 107 25.76 2.00 -1.53
N ASN A 108 26.79 2.52 -2.21
CA ASN A 108 28.12 2.69 -1.63
C ASN A 108 28.18 3.69 -0.46
N ASN A 109 27.15 4.54 -0.30
CA ASN A 109 27.04 5.50 0.79
C ASN A 109 26.21 4.94 1.97
N GLY A 110 25.71 3.71 1.85
CA GLY A 110 24.83 3.10 2.84
C GLY A 110 23.39 3.61 2.80
N GLU A 111 22.98 4.31 1.73
CA GLU A 111 21.58 4.65 1.51
C GLU A 111 20.83 3.43 0.94
N PRO A 112 19.60 3.13 1.41
CA PRO A 112 18.81 2.05 0.83
C PRO A 112 18.41 2.39 -0.60
N ILE A 113 18.45 1.42 -1.51
CA ILE A 113 18.02 1.58 -2.89
C ILE A 113 16.53 1.26 -2.97
N LEU A 114 15.71 2.31 -2.89
CA LEU A 114 14.25 2.25 -2.91
C LEU A 114 13.67 3.15 -3.99
N ALA A 115 12.48 2.79 -4.46
CA ALA A 115 11.65 3.65 -5.29
C ALA A 115 11.33 5.01 -4.63
N THR A 116 11.46 5.10 -3.31
CA THR A 116 11.26 6.33 -2.53
C THR A 116 12.56 7.06 -2.17
N SER A 117 13.74 6.48 -2.42
CA SER A 117 15.03 7.06 -2.00
C SER A 117 15.43 8.35 -2.70
N HIS A 118 14.89 8.61 -3.89
CA HIS A 118 15.10 9.91 -4.55
C HIS A 118 14.23 11.01 -3.92
N LEU A 119 13.17 10.67 -3.18
CA LEU A 119 12.23 11.63 -2.60
C LEU A 119 12.49 11.92 -1.13
N PHE A 120 13.00 10.94 -0.38
CA PHE A 120 13.12 11.03 1.07
C PHE A 120 14.54 10.71 1.54
N HIS A 121 14.95 11.38 2.61
CA HIS A 121 16.04 10.95 3.47
C HIS A 121 15.52 9.99 4.53
N PHE A 122 16.35 9.02 4.89
CA PHE A 122 16.06 8.03 5.92
C PHE A 122 17.05 8.18 7.07
N SER A 123 16.54 8.26 8.30
CA SER A 123 17.40 8.23 9.48
C SER A 123 18.08 6.87 9.62
N GLU A 124 19.23 6.83 10.31
CA GLU A 124 19.85 5.56 10.70
C GLU A 124 18.91 4.66 11.49
N ARG A 125 18.06 5.27 12.34
CA ARG A 125 17.09 4.54 13.14
C ARG A 125 16.05 3.85 12.26
N PHE A 126 15.53 4.53 11.25
CA PHE A 126 14.63 3.91 10.28
C PHE A 126 15.32 2.74 9.57
N ILE A 127 16.53 2.95 9.06
CA ILE A 127 17.30 1.93 8.33
C ILE A 127 17.58 0.69 9.20
N LYS A 128 17.96 0.87 10.47
CA LYS A 128 18.37 -0.24 11.35
C LYS A 128 17.20 -0.92 12.06
N GLU A 129 16.19 -0.16 12.46
CA GLU A 129 15.12 -0.65 13.36
C GLU A 129 13.78 -0.89 12.65
N TYR A 130 13.50 -0.18 11.56
CA TYR A 130 12.20 -0.24 10.87
C TYR A 130 12.31 -0.96 9.53
N LEU A 131 13.23 -0.53 8.67
CA LEU A 131 13.35 -0.99 7.30
C LEU A 131 13.40 -2.52 7.17
N PRO A 132 14.17 -3.28 8.00
CA PRO A 132 14.23 -4.74 7.89
C PRO A 132 12.90 -5.46 8.17
N TYR A 133 11.91 -4.76 8.76
CA TYR A 133 10.58 -5.29 9.07
C TYR A 133 9.48 -4.59 8.27
N THR A 134 9.84 -3.92 7.17
CA THR A 134 8.94 -3.05 6.40
C THR A 134 8.72 -3.59 5.00
N PHE A 135 7.46 -3.70 4.58
CA PHE A 135 7.15 -3.75 3.15
C PHE A 135 7.10 -2.32 2.63
N GLU A 136 7.98 -1.98 1.70
CA GLU A 136 7.79 -0.74 0.95
C GLU A 136 6.77 -1.00 -0.15
N LEU A 137 5.76 -0.14 -0.24
CA LEU A 137 4.68 -0.17 -1.21
C LEU A 137 4.77 1.03 -2.15
N GLY A 138 4.48 0.82 -3.43
CA GLY A 138 4.44 1.88 -4.41
C GLY A 138 3.54 1.56 -5.60
N ARG A 139 3.38 2.56 -6.48
CA ARG A 139 2.62 2.46 -7.75
C ARG A 139 1.28 1.75 -7.57
N SER A 140 0.54 2.12 -6.52
CA SER A 140 -0.81 1.63 -6.31
C SER A 140 -1.74 2.25 -7.34
N PHE A 141 -2.52 1.42 -8.01
CA PHE A 141 -3.46 1.88 -9.03
C PHE A 141 -4.71 1.01 -9.06
N VAL A 142 -5.79 1.61 -9.53
CA VAL A 142 -7.02 0.93 -9.95
C VAL A 142 -7.28 1.40 -11.37
N THR A 143 -7.59 0.48 -12.26
CA THR A 143 -7.87 0.79 -13.67
C THR A 143 -9.11 1.69 -13.77
N LEU A 144 -9.17 2.55 -14.78
CA LEU A 144 -10.22 3.57 -14.89
C LEU A 144 -11.62 2.93 -14.92
N GLU A 145 -11.74 1.76 -15.56
CA GLU A 145 -12.94 0.95 -15.68
C GLU A 145 -13.42 0.34 -14.35
N TYR A 146 -12.60 0.41 -13.30
CA TYR A 146 -12.89 -0.12 -11.97
C TYR A 146 -12.76 0.97 -10.87
N GLN A 147 -12.63 2.24 -11.25
CA GLN A 147 -12.71 3.33 -10.29
C GLN A 147 -14.17 3.66 -9.99
N SER A 148 -14.56 3.66 -8.72
CA SER A 148 -15.96 3.85 -8.29
C SER A 148 -16.55 5.19 -8.72
N THR A 149 -15.73 6.21 -8.92
CA THR A 149 -16.12 7.53 -9.45
C THR A 149 -16.52 7.47 -10.93
N LEU A 150 -16.05 6.48 -11.69
CA LEU A 150 -16.21 6.38 -13.14
C LEU A 150 -17.11 5.19 -13.56
N ALA A 151 -17.06 4.08 -12.82
CA ALA A 151 -17.54 2.78 -13.28
C ALA A 151 -18.79 2.23 -12.57
N GLY A 152 -19.43 3.02 -11.70
CA GLY A 152 -20.60 2.59 -10.94
C GLY A 152 -20.31 1.34 -10.09
N SER A 153 -21.08 0.27 -10.29
CA SER A 153 -21.01 -0.94 -9.46
C SER A 153 -19.75 -1.79 -9.65
N ARG A 154 -19.08 -1.72 -10.81
CA ARG A 154 -17.90 -2.56 -11.13
C ARG A 154 -16.69 -2.23 -10.25
N GLY A 155 -16.58 -0.98 -9.80
CA GLY A 155 -15.44 -0.50 -9.01
C GLY A 155 -15.61 -0.53 -7.49
N ILE A 156 -16.79 -0.91 -6.98
CA ILE A 156 -17.13 -0.77 -5.55
C ILE A 156 -16.15 -1.53 -4.64
N PHE A 157 -15.62 -2.66 -5.10
CA PHE A 157 -14.78 -3.55 -4.28
C PHE A 157 -13.29 -3.53 -4.63
N ALA A 158 -12.85 -2.74 -5.62
CA ALA A 158 -11.47 -2.76 -6.07
C ALA A 158 -10.46 -2.48 -4.94
N LEU A 159 -10.70 -1.42 -4.15
CA LEU A 159 -9.85 -1.07 -3.02
C LEU A 159 -9.90 -2.13 -1.91
N ASP A 160 -11.09 -2.66 -1.60
CA ASP A 160 -11.25 -3.72 -0.61
C ASP A 160 -10.49 -5.00 -1.02
N ASN A 161 -10.52 -5.35 -2.31
CA ASN A 161 -9.79 -6.50 -2.87
C ASN A 161 -8.27 -6.31 -2.79
N LEU A 162 -7.75 -5.10 -3.02
CA LEU A 162 -6.33 -4.81 -2.82
C LEU A 162 -5.93 -4.98 -1.35
N TRP A 163 -6.78 -4.56 -0.41
CA TRP A 163 -6.57 -4.79 1.02
C TRP A 163 -6.59 -6.27 1.41
N ASP A 164 -7.38 -7.11 0.76
CA ASP A 164 -7.34 -8.57 0.95
C ASP A 164 -5.95 -9.13 0.63
N GLY A 165 -5.26 -8.56 -0.38
CA GLY A 165 -3.89 -8.89 -0.74
C GLY A 165 -2.87 -8.43 0.31
N LEU A 166 -2.97 -7.19 0.77
CA LEU A 166 -2.06 -6.64 1.80
C LEU A 166 -2.18 -7.42 3.11
N GLY A 167 -3.42 -7.77 3.51
CA GLY A 167 -3.66 -8.60 4.68
C GLY A 167 -3.03 -9.98 4.56
N ALA A 168 -3.02 -10.58 3.36
CA ALA A 168 -2.38 -11.86 3.12
C ALA A 168 -0.85 -11.79 3.21
N LEU A 169 -0.22 -10.67 2.80
CA LEU A 169 1.23 -10.45 2.98
C LEU A 169 1.62 -10.43 4.46
N SER A 170 0.85 -9.72 5.30
CA SER A 170 1.09 -9.67 6.75
C SER A 170 0.98 -11.04 7.43
N VAL A 171 0.10 -11.91 6.93
CA VAL A 171 -0.04 -13.29 7.44
C VAL A 171 1.10 -14.18 6.96
N ALA A 172 1.59 -13.96 5.74
CA ALA A 172 2.65 -14.75 5.13
C ALA A 172 3.99 -14.63 5.87
N ASP A 173 4.35 -13.40 6.25
CA ASP A 173 5.52 -13.14 7.07
C ASP A 173 5.16 -12.25 8.28
N PRO A 174 4.80 -12.87 9.42
CA PRO A 174 4.47 -12.13 10.65
C PRO A 174 5.65 -11.34 11.24
N SER A 175 6.88 -11.51 10.74
CA SER A 175 8.01 -10.69 11.17
C SER A 175 7.97 -9.28 10.55
N MET A 176 7.24 -9.11 9.46
CA MET A 176 7.02 -7.83 8.80
C MET A 176 5.93 -7.06 9.53
N LYS A 177 6.30 -5.90 10.09
CA LYS A 177 5.47 -5.12 11.00
C LYS A 177 4.94 -3.84 10.37
N TYR A 178 5.56 -3.37 9.30
CA TYR A 178 5.25 -2.06 8.75
C TYR A 178 4.94 -2.11 7.27
N PHE A 179 3.99 -1.27 6.86
CA PHE A 179 3.85 -0.84 5.48
C PHE A 179 4.36 0.59 5.37
N PHE A 180 5.39 0.80 4.56
CA PHE A 180 5.91 2.12 4.22
C PHE A 180 5.59 2.44 2.77
N GLY A 181 5.27 3.68 2.46
CA GLY A 181 5.07 4.09 1.07
C GLY A 181 4.73 5.56 0.98
N LYS A 182 4.20 5.96 -0.18
CA LYS A 182 3.81 7.33 -0.46
C LYS A 182 2.38 7.41 -0.97
N VAL A 183 1.71 8.50 -0.61
CA VAL A 183 0.39 8.86 -1.12
C VAL A 183 0.55 10.06 -2.04
N THR A 184 0.08 9.92 -3.27
CA THR A 184 0.20 10.95 -4.30
C THR A 184 -1.02 11.87 -4.27
N MET A 185 -0.77 13.18 -4.29
CA MET A 185 -1.74 14.22 -4.64
C MET A 185 -1.27 14.88 -5.94
N TYR A 186 -2.21 15.07 -6.86
CA TYR A 186 -1.92 15.63 -8.18
C TYR A 186 -1.92 17.16 -8.10
N ASP A 187 -1.08 17.80 -8.92
CA ASP A 187 -0.88 19.25 -8.95
C ASP A 187 -2.15 20.05 -9.34
N THR A 188 -3.07 19.40 -10.06
CA THR A 188 -4.40 19.96 -10.38
C THR A 188 -5.32 20.11 -9.15
N TYR A 189 -4.97 19.51 -8.01
CA TYR A 189 -5.78 19.60 -6.80
C TYR A 189 -5.65 21.00 -6.19
N ASN A 190 -6.75 21.55 -5.67
CA ASN A 190 -6.75 22.92 -5.15
C ASN A 190 -5.74 23.07 -3.99
N THR A 191 -4.83 24.03 -4.12
CA THR A 191 -3.76 24.35 -3.16
C THR A 191 -4.27 24.54 -1.73
N GLN A 192 -5.37 25.26 -1.54
CA GLN A 192 -5.94 25.50 -0.21
C GLN A 192 -6.51 24.19 0.39
N ALA A 193 -7.19 23.37 -0.43
CA ALA A 193 -7.68 22.07 0.00
C ALA A 193 -6.54 21.10 0.35
N ARG A 194 -5.48 21.07 -0.48
CA ARG A 194 -4.25 20.32 -0.24
C ARG A 194 -3.63 20.72 1.10
N ASP A 195 -3.42 22.01 1.31
CA ASP A 195 -2.78 22.55 2.51
C ASP A 195 -3.57 22.21 3.78
N MET A 196 -4.91 22.25 3.71
CA MET A 196 -5.78 21.79 4.79
C MET A 196 -5.56 20.31 5.12
N ILE A 197 -5.48 19.45 4.10
CA ILE A 197 -5.25 18.01 4.26
C ILE A 197 -3.85 17.76 4.86
N LEU A 198 -2.81 18.37 4.29
CA LEU A 198 -1.43 18.19 4.76
C LEU A 198 -1.24 18.68 6.19
N TYR A 199 -1.85 19.81 6.55
CA TYR A 199 -1.81 20.29 7.92
C TYR A 199 -2.53 19.35 8.88
N PHE A 200 -3.72 18.87 8.50
CA PHE A 200 -4.48 17.90 9.30
C PHE A 200 -3.68 16.61 9.54
N LEU A 201 -3.08 16.07 8.48
CA LEU A 201 -2.24 14.86 8.56
C LEU A 201 -1.05 15.07 9.49
N ASN A 202 -0.33 16.19 9.36
CA ASN A 202 0.79 16.52 10.25
C ASN A 202 0.37 16.75 11.71
N LYS A 203 -0.83 17.31 11.95
CA LYS A 203 -1.35 17.53 13.31
C LYS A 203 -1.63 16.21 14.03
N TYR A 204 -2.20 15.24 13.34
CA TYR A 204 -2.72 14.01 13.96
C TYR A 204 -1.79 12.80 13.82
N PHE A 205 -0.92 12.79 12.83
CA PHE A 205 -0.03 11.67 12.51
C PHE A 205 1.44 12.12 12.42
N PRO A 206 1.95 12.92 13.37
CA PRO A 206 3.30 13.44 13.27
C PRO A 206 4.33 12.31 13.37
N ASP A 207 5.52 12.58 12.82
CA ASP A 207 6.70 11.78 13.09
C ASP A 207 7.67 12.51 14.03
N PRO A 208 7.47 12.42 15.36
CA PRO A 208 8.34 13.10 16.32
C PRO A 208 9.78 12.53 16.33
N GLU A 209 9.95 11.31 15.82
CA GLU A 209 11.23 10.60 15.80
C GLU A 209 12.08 10.97 14.59
N LYS A 210 11.53 11.71 13.61
CA LYS A 210 12.18 12.09 12.35
C LYS A 210 12.83 10.90 11.66
N LEU A 211 12.07 9.82 11.53
CA LEU A 211 12.46 8.58 10.88
C LEU A 211 12.75 8.82 9.39
N VAL A 212 11.90 9.60 8.73
CA VAL A 212 11.94 9.91 7.30
C VAL A 212 11.55 11.37 7.08
N TRP A 213 12.17 12.07 6.13
CA TRP A 213 11.79 13.43 5.74
C TRP A 213 12.09 13.70 4.26
N PRO A 214 11.33 14.58 3.58
CA PRO A 214 11.52 14.84 2.16
C PRO A 214 12.88 15.49 1.88
N LYS A 215 13.53 15.09 0.77
CA LYS A 215 14.74 15.73 0.25
C LYS A 215 14.43 17.16 -0.22
N GLN A 216 13.30 17.33 -0.89
CA GLN A 216 12.73 18.63 -1.27
C GLN A 216 11.32 18.75 -0.71
N ALA A 217 11.18 19.46 0.41
CA ALA A 217 9.90 19.61 1.10
C ALA A 217 8.95 20.55 0.32
N LEU A 218 7.70 20.12 0.15
CA LEU A 218 6.62 20.99 -0.29
C LEU A 218 6.38 22.08 0.77
N THR A 219 6.22 23.32 0.32
CA THR A 219 5.84 24.44 1.18
C THR A 219 4.32 24.60 1.20
N ILE A 220 3.73 24.57 2.40
CA ILE A 220 2.32 24.94 2.59
C ILE A 220 2.21 26.45 2.37
N GLU A 221 1.41 26.85 1.37
CA GLU A 221 1.22 28.25 0.97
C GLU A 221 0.19 28.96 1.87
N THR A 222 -0.80 28.20 2.35
CA THR A 222 -1.81 28.70 3.27
C THR A 222 -1.19 29.03 4.61
N GLU A 223 -1.45 30.25 5.10
CA GLU A 223 -0.89 30.73 6.35
C GLU A 223 -1.17 29.77 7.53
N LYS A 224 -0.11 29.29 8.19
CA LYS A 224 -0.19 28.32 9.29
C LYS A 224 -1.11 28.78 10.43
N SER A 225 -1.19 30.08 10.69
CA SER A 225 -2.08 30.65 11.72
C SER A 225 -3.57 30.47 11.39
N LYS A 226 -3.93 30.50 10.09
CA LYS A 226 -5.30 30.25 9.60
C LYS A 226 -5.65 28.78 9.75
N LEU A 227 -4.74 27.89 9.33
CA LEU A 227 -4.93 26.43 9.48
C LEU A 227 -5.06 26.03 10.96
N ARG A 228 -4.23 26.61 11.84
CA ARG A 228 -4.34 26.38 13.29
C ARG A 228 -5.67 26.83 13.87
N ARG A 229 -6.23 27.96 13.40
CA ARG A 229 -7.55 28.44 13.81
C ARG A 229 -8.70 27.62 13.23
N LEU A 230 -8.51 27.08 12.02
CA LEU A 230 -9.50 26.22 11.38
C LEU A 230 -9.65 24.88 12.11
N PHE A 231 -8.54 24.29 12.51
CA PHE A 231 -8.49 23.00 13.21
C PHE A 231 -8.36 23.21 14.73
N ASP A 232 -9.40 23.78 15.32
CA ASP A 232 -9.51 24.13 16.75
C ASP A 232 -10.29 23.09 17.58
N GLY A 233 -10.77 22.02 16.96
CA GLY A 233 -11.56 21.00 17.63
C GLY A 233 -10.76 20.17 18.63
N GLU A 234 -11.48 19.64 19.60
CA GLU A 234 -10.94 18.90 20.75
C GLU A 234 -10.53 17.45 20.41
N SER A 235 -10.88 16.96 19.22
CA SER A 235 -10.67 15.56 18.83
C SER A 235 -10.37 15.40 17.34
N PHE A 236 -9.75 14.26 16.98
CA PHE A 236 -9.60 13.85 15.58
C PHE A 236 -10.93 13.89 14.82
N LYS A 237 -12.01 13.39 15.44
CA LYS A 237 -13.33 13.29 14.81
C LYS A 237 -13.96 14.66 14.54
N SER A 238 -13.80 15.62 15.45
CA SER A 238 -14.30 17.00 15.26
C SER A 238 -13.53 17.69 14.13
N ASP A 239 -12.20 17.63 14.14
CA ASP A 239 -11.40 18.27 13.10
C ASP A 239 -11.55 17.59 11.75
N TYR A 240 -11.76 16.28 11.72
CA TYR A 240 -12.04 15.57 10.47
C TYR A 240 -13.37 16.04 9.84
N ARG A 241 -14.40 16.32 10.65
CA ARG A 241 -15.64 16.93 10.16
C ARG A 241 -15.40 18.33 9.62
N ILE A 242 -14.56 19.12 10.28
CA ILE A 242 -14.16 20.46 9.81
C ILE A 242 -13.41 20.34 8.48
N LEU A 243 -12.44 19.44 8.38
CA LEU A 243 -11.68 19.18 7.15
C LEU A 243 -12.63 18.84 6.00
N ASN A 244 -13.48 17.83 6.18
CA ASN A 244 -14.39 17.38 5.14
C ASN A 244 -15.36 18.50 4.71
N THR A 245 -15.90 19.25 5.68
CA THR A 245 -16.79 20.39 5.39
C THR A 245 -16.05 21.50 4.63
N SER A 246 -14.81 21.79 5.01
CA SER A 246 -14.01 22.87 4.41
C SER A 246 -13.54 22.53 3.00
N VAL A 247 -13.16 21.27 2.76
CA VAL A 247 -12.83 20.78 1.41
C VAL A 247 -14.08 20.79 0.51
N ARG A 248 -15.25 20.39 1.04
CA ARG A 248 -16.52 20.45 0.29
C ARG A 248 -16.98 21.87 -0.06
N LYS A 249 -16.64 22.87 0.75
CA LYS A 249 -16.89 24.29 0.42
C LYS A 249 -16.09 24.78 -0.78
N LEU A 250 -15.07 24.04 -1.20
CA LEU A 250 -14.29 24.28 -2.41
C LEU A 250 -14.76 23.39 -3.57
N ASP A 251 -15.96 22.78 -3.46
CA ASP A 251 -16.52 21.83 -4.43
C ASP A 251 -15.64 20.59 -4.68
N LEU A 252 -14.85 20.21 -3.67
CA LEU A 252 -13.95 19.06 -3.71
C LEU A 252 -14.32 18.01 -2.66
N ASN A 253 -13.79 16.80 -2.84
CA ASN A 253 -13.79 15.76 -1.82
C ASN A 253 -12.36 15.43 -1.42
N ILE A 254 -12.16 15.08 -0.14
CA ILE A 254 -10.87 14.53 0.30
C ILE A 254 -10.56 13.29 -0.58
N PRO A 255 -9.33 13.16 -1.11
CA PRO A 255 -8.96 12.03 -1.93
C PRO A 255 -9.30 10.69 -1.24
N PRO A 256 -9.98 9.75 -1.92
CA PRO A 256 -10.45 8.51 -1.31
C PRO A 256 -9.34 7.71 -0.60
N LEU A 257 -8.12 7.71 -1.15
CA LEU A 257 -6.97 7.04 -0.53
C LEU A 257 -6.57 7.67 0.81
N VAL A 258 -6.54 9.00 0.90
CA VAL A 258 -6.24 9.71 2.15
C VAL A 258 -7.25 9.31 3.24
N ASN A 259 -8.54 9.29 2.90
CA ASN A 259 -9.59 8.81 3.80
C ASN A 259 -9.43 7.33 4.18
N ALA A 260 -9.04 6.49 3.24
CA ALA A 260 -8.82 5.07 3.49
C ALA A 260 -7.70 4.85 4.52
N TYR A 261 -6.56 5.56 4.42
CA TYR A 261 -5.45 5.44 5.36
C TYR A 261 -5.78 5.99 6.75
N MET A 262 -6.41 7.17 6.82
CA MET A 262 -6.87 7.74 8.10
C MET A 262 -7.87 6.83 8.82
N SER A 263 -8.68 6.08 8.06
CA SER A 263 -9.65 5.13 8.61
C SER A 263 -9.05 3.74 8.88
N LEU A 264 -7.78 3.51 8.55
CA LEU A 264 -7.13 2.21 8.69
C LEU A 264 -6.41 2.09 10.03
N SER A 265 -5.63 3.10 10.41
CA SER A 265 -4.86 3.10 11.64
C SER A 265 -4.87 4.49 12.29
N PRO A 266 -5.26 4.59 13.58
CA PRO A 266 -5.23 5.84 14.32
C PRO A 266 -3.80 6.28 14.70
N GLN A 267 -2.79 5.44 14.45
CA GLN A 267 -1.40 5.65 14.86
C GLN A 267 -0.42 5.62 13.68
N MET A 268 -0.92 5.77 12.44
CA MET A 268 -0.02 5.92 11.29
C MET A 268 0.90 7.14 11.48
N LYS A 269 2.06 7.11 10.82
CA LYS A 269 3.00 8.23 10.77
C LYS A 269 3.00 8.86 9.39
N VAL A 270 3.14 10.17 9.34
CA VAL A 270 3.29 10.98 8.14
C VAL A 270 4.65 11.69 8.19
N PHE A 271 5.43 11.59 7.12
CA PHE A 271 6.84 12.01 7.05
C PHE A 271 7.07 13.30 6.26
N GLY A 272 6.00 14.02 5.96
CA GLY A 272 6.02 15.19 5.08
C GLY A 272 5.84 14.82 3.60
N THR A 273 5.86 15.85 2.76
CA THR A 273 5.50 15.78 1.35
C THR A 273 6.67 16.24 0.49
N ALA A 274 7.07 15.41 -0.47
CA ALA A 274 8.06 15.73 -1.49
C ALA A 274 7.36 16.06 -2.82
N VAL A 275 8.00 16.89 -3.65
CA VAL A 275 7.56 17.08 -5.04
C VAL A 275 8.30 16.05 -5.92
N ASN A 276 7.57 15.38 -6.80
CA ASN A 276 8.11 14.41 -7.75
C ASN A 276 7.95 14.90 -9.19
N ASP A 277 8.99 15.58 -9.68
CA ASP A 277 9.09 16.12 -11.03
C ASP A 277 9.15 15.02 -12.11
N THR A 278 9.74 13.86 -11.81
CA THR A 278 9.84 12.72 -12.73
C THR A 278 8.51 11.99 -12.97
N PHE A 279 7.45 12.35 -12.25
CA PHE A 279 6.15 11.68 -12.31
C PHE A 279 4.98 12.67 -12.49
N GLY A 280 5.14 13.63 -13.39
CA GLY A 280 4.10 14.63 -13.68
C GLY A 280 4.00 15.71 -12.61
N ASN A 281 5.11 16.03 -11.94
CA ASN A 281 5.18 17.10 -10.92
C ASN A 281 4.16 16.92 -9.77
N VAL A 282 3.89 15.67 -9.40
CA VAL A 282 2.94 15.34 -8.33
C VAL A 282 3.56 15.52 -6.96
N GLU A 283 2.72 15.58 -5.94
CA GLU A 283 3.12 15.72 -4.55
C GLU A 283 2.98 14.38 -3.83
N GLU A 284 4.03 13.93 -3.15
CA GLU A 284 4.09 12.60 -2.59
C GLU A 284 4.37 12.65 -1.10
N THR A 285 3.38 12.24 -0.32
CA THR A 285 3.43 12.27 1.14
C THR A 285 3.83 10.90 1.67
N GLY A 286 4.96 10.83 2.37
CA GLY A 286 5.45 9.59 2.95
C GLY A 286 4.59 9.17 4.14
N ILE A 287 4.21 7.89 4.19
CA ILE A 287 3.41 7.33 5.29
C ILE A 287 3.99 5.99 5.78
N LEU A 288 3.83 5.71 7.08
CA LEU A 288 4.11 4.40 7.68
C LEU A 288 2.90 3.94 8.46
N ILE A 289 2.53 2.67 8.27
CA ILE A 289 1.45 2.02 9.00
C ILE A 289 2.03 0.79 9.69
N ASN A 290 1.85 0.70 11.00
CA ASN A 290 2.10 -0.51 11.75
C ASN A 290 0.92 -1.48 11.57
N VAL A 291 1.20 -2.70 11.10
CA VAL A 291 0.21 -3.74 10.86
C VAL A 291 -0.58 -4.09 12.13
N ASP A 292 0.09 -4.07 13.29
CA ASP A 292 -0.53 -4.37 14.59
C ASP A 292 -1.49 -3.26 15.05
N GLU A 293 -1.38 -2.06 14.47
CA GLU A 293 -2.20 -0.89 14.80
C GLU A 293 -3.33 -0.64 13.79
N ILE A 294 -3.51 -1.55 12.84
CA ILE A 294 -4.69 -1.56 11.96
C ILE A 294 -5.93 -1.82 12.81
N LEU A 295 -7.01 -1.06 12.57
CA LEU A 295 -8.26 -1.21 13.32
C LEU A 295 -8.81 -2.65 13.22
N GLU A 296 -9.32 -3.16 14.34
CA GLU A 296 -9.78 -4.55 14.47
C GLU A 296 -10.83 -4.95 13.43
N GLU A 297 -11.74 -4.05 13.04
CA GLU A 297 -12.70 -4.31 11.96
C GLU A 297 -11.99 -4.62 10.63
N LYS A 298 -10.95 -3.87 10.31
CA LYS A 298 -10.15 -4.05 9.09
C LYS A 298 -9.28 -5.31 9.18
N LYS A 299 -8.69 -5.59 10.35
CA LYS A 299 -7.98 -6.86 10.59
C LYS A 299 -8.91 -8.06 10.40
N LYS A 300 -10.09 -8.05 11.03
CA LYS A 300 -11.10 -9.11 10.87
C LYS A 300 -11.45 -9.36 9.42
N ARG A 301 -11.63 -8.27 8.67
CA ARG A 301 -12.05 -8.32 7.28
C ARG A 301 -10.95 -8.84 6.35
N HIS A 302 -9.73 -8.34 6.45
CA HIS A 302 -8.69 -8.59 5.43
C HIS A 302 -7.60 -9.59 5.88
N ILE A 303 -7.30 -9.64 7.18
CA ILE A 303 -6.24 -10.48 7.77
C ILE A 303 -6.84 -11.77 8.36
N GLU A 304 -7.83 -11.67 9.25
CA GLU A 304 -8.41 -12.86 9.89
C GLU A 304 -9.24 -13.71 8.93
N SER A 305 -9.88 -13.10 7.93
CA SER A 305 -10.55 -13.86 6.85
C SER A 305 -9.60 -14.83 6.18
N TYR A 306 -8.37 -14.39 5.92
CA TYR A 306 -7.34 -15.23 5.34
C TYR A 306 -6.87 -16.34 6.28
N LEU A 307 -6.77 -16.06 7.58
CA LEU A 307 -6.48 -17.09 8.58
C LEU A 307 -7.61 -18.13 8.66
N LYS A 308 -8.87 -17.73 8.46
CA LYS A 308 -10.04 -18.63 8.42
C LYS A 308 -10.06 -19.54 7.20
N ASP A 309 -9.45 -19.11 6.08
CA ASP A 309 -9.21 -19.97 4.91
C ASP A 309 -8.25 -21.14 5.23
N LYS A 310 -7.66 -21.16 6.44
CA LYS A 310 -6.73 -22.18 6.97
C LYS A 310 -5.62 -22.50 5.96
N PRO A 311 -4.87 -21.49 5.48
CA PRO A 311 -3.78 -21.72 4.54
C PRO A 311 -2.80 -22.71 5.15
N SER A 312 -2.47 -23.75 4.38
CA SER A 312 -1.57 -24.80 4.88
C SER A 312 -0.21 -24.22 5.27
N LYS A 313 0.45 -24.77 6.29
CA LYS A 313 1.81 -24.35 6.67
C LYS A 313 2.79 -24.40 5.49
N ARG A 314 2.64 -25.40 4.63
CA ARG A 314 3.43 -25.55 3.39
C ARG A 314 3.19 -24.39 2.43
N PHE A 315 1.94 -23.98 2.27
CA PHE A 315 1.57 -22.84 1.45
C PHE A 315 2.12 -21.54 2.02
N LEU A 316 1.97 -21.28 3.33
CA LEU A 316 2.54 -20.08 3.97
C LEU A 316 4.06 -20.04 3.85
N LYS A 317 4.75 -21.18 3.99
CA LYS A 317 6.20 -21.28 3.76
C LYS A 317 6.56 -20.92 2.31
N ARG A 318 5.83 -21.45 1.32
CA ARG A 318 6.04 -21.12 -0.10
C ARG A 318 5.78 -19.64 -0.37
N LEU A 319 4.71 -19.09 0.19
CA LEU A 319 4.35 -17.70 0.04
C LEU A 319 5.43 -16.79 0.64
N ARG A 320 5.94 -17.12 1.84
CA ARG A 320 7.06 -16.41 2.45
C ARG A 320 8.30 -16.41 1.55
N GLN A 321 8.65 -17.56 0.96
CA GLN A 321 9.76 -17.67 0.00
C GLN A 321 9.50 -16.87 -1.28
N MET A 322 8.24 -16.79 -1.73
CA MET A 322 7.86 -16.01 -2.91
C MET A 322 7.97 -14.51 -2.67
N ILE A 323 7.67 -14.03 -1.45
CA ILE A 323 7.70 -12.60 -1.14
C ILE A 323 9.07 -12.12 -0.65
N ASN A 324 9.90 -12.99 -0.07
CA ASN A 324 11.15 -12.62 0.60
C ASN A 324 12.31 -13.53 0.18
N TRP A 325 13.22 -13.02 -0.67
CA TRP A 325 14.32 -13.77 -1.29
C TRP A 325 15.46 -14.08 -0.32
N SER A 326 15.76 -13.12 0.55
CA SER A 326 16.83 -13.18 1.56
C SER A 326 16.60 -14.27 2.63
N TRP A 327 15.38 -14.77 2.81
CA TRP A 327 15.05 -15.80 3.82
C TRP A 327 14.83 -17.18 3.20
N THR A 328 15.52 -17.44 2.10
CA THR A 328 15.49 -18.75 1.45
C THR A 328 16.14 -19.85 2.32
N ARG A 329 16.87 -19.49 3.39
CA ARG A 329 17.46 -20.42 4.37
C ARG A 329 17.03 -20.08 5.81
N ASP A 330 16.72 -21.12 6.59
CA ASP A 330 16.24 -20.99 7.98
C ASP A 330 17.32 -20.47 8.97
N GLU A 331 18.57 -20.41 8.53
CA GLU A 331 19.76 -20.11 9.36
C GLU A 331 20.03 -18.60 9.53
N ASP A 332 19.53 -17.74 8.64
CA ASP A 332 19.82 -16.30 8.65
C ASP A 332 18.88 -15.47 9.56
N ARG A 333 18.02 -16.13 10.35
CA ARG A 333 16.99 -15.54 11.23
C ARG A 333 17.56 -14.67 12.37
N PRO A 334 17.24 -13.36 12.46
CA PRO A 334 17.33 -12.61 13.70
C PRO A 334 16.23 -13.13 14.64
N LYS A 335 16.64 -13.62 15.80
CA LYS A 335 15.71 -14.12 16.81
C LYS A 335 14.93 -12.92 17.37
N PRO A 336 13.58 -12.91 17.29
CA PRO A 336 12.80 -11.87 17.93
C PRO A 336 13.09 -11.91 19.44
N LYS A 337 13.42 -10.76 20.03
CA LYS A 337 13.48 -10.62 21.49
C LYS A 337 12.10 -11.00 22.03
N LYS A 338 12.02 -12.08 22.80
CA LYS A 338 10.80 -12.53 23.47
C LYS A 338 10.26 -11.38 24.34
N ARG A 339 9.24 -10.67 23.87
CA ARG A 339 8.31 -9.99 24.79
C ARG A 339 7.38 -11.07 25.33
N LYS A 340 7.18 -11.09 26.65
CA LYS A 340 6.26 -12.01 27.31
C LYS A 340 4.87 -11.81 26.69
N ASN A 341 4.39 -12.80 25.96
CA ASN A 341 3.00 -12.93 25.58
C ASN A 341 2.21 -13.26 26.85
N GLU A 342 1.73 -12.25 27.57
CA GLU A 342 0.54 -12.41 28.40
C GLU A 342 -0.64 -11.95 27.57
N GLY A 343 -1.52 -12.90 27.23
CA GLY A 343 -2.84 -12.57 26.68
C GLY A 343 -3.16 -13.10 25.29
N PHE A 344 -2.71 -14.28 24.88
CA PHE A 344 -3.43 -15.04 23.84
C PHE A 344 -3.16 -16.53 24.03
N PHE A 345 -4.04 -17.23 24.75
CA PHE A 345 -4.42 -18.65 24.59
C PHE A 345 -5.31 -19.07 25.77
N THR A 346 -6.63 -19.11 25.57
CA THR A 346 -7.50 -20.14 26.16
C THR A 346 -8.84 -20.13 25.43
N ILE A 347 -8.96 -20.96 24.39
CA ILE A 347 -10.26 -21.40 23.89
C ILE A 347 -10.73 -22.47 24.85
N SER A 348 -11.61 -22.12 25.78
CA SER A 348 -12.29 -23.07 26.65
C SER A 348 -13.31 -23.87 25.82
N ARG A 349 -13.00 -25.15 25.61
CA ARG A 349 -14.01 -26.16 25.26
C ARG A 349 -14.96 -26.30 26.46
N ARG A 350 -16.15 -25.72 26.38
CA ARG A 350 -17.30 -26.22 27.16
C ARG A 350 -18.21 -27.01 26.24
N ILE A 351 -18.03 -28.32 26.30
CA ILE A 351 -19.01 -29.32 25.88
C ILE A 351 -20.11 -29.29 26.94
N ASN A 352 -21.31 -28.81 26.59
CA ASN A 352 -22.49 -29.06 27.40
C ASN A 352 -23.05 -30.43 26.99
N ARG A 353 -22.71 -31.44 27.78
CA ARG A 353 -23.40 -32.72 27.88
C ARG A 353 -23.85 -32.84 29.32
N ASP A 354 -25.15 -32.81 29.54
CA ASP A 354 -25.90 -33.52 30.60
C ASP A 354 -27.37 -33.52 30.09
N LYS A 355 -27.97 -34.65 29.69
CA LYS A 355 -28.56 -35.75 30.49
C LYS A 355 -29.54 -35.22 31.55
N ARG A 356 -30.84 -35.48 31.41
CA ARG A 356 -31.55 -36.66 32.00
C ARG A 356 -31.12 -36.85 33.45
N ASP A 357 -31.95 -36.42 34.40
CA ASP A 357 -33.06 -37.20 34.96
C ASP A 357 -34.17 -36.27 35.46
#